data_AF-A0AAE4G345-F1
#
_entry.id   AF-A0AAE4G345-F1
#
_cell.length_a   1.000
_cell.length_b   1.000
_cell.length_c   1.000
_cell.angle_alpha   90.00
_cell.angle_beta   90.00
_cell.angle_gamma   90.00
#
_symmetry.space_group_name_H-M   'P 1'
#
loop_
_entity.id
_entity.type
_entity.pdbx_description
1 polymer ?
#
loop_
_entity_poly.entity_id
_entity_poly.type
_entity_poly.pdbx_seq_one_letter_code
_entity_poly.pdbx_strand_id
1 'polypeptide(L)'
;MSRMPTDAEIDEMSEEELEVYLGAGPTQELDRRTRRDAGEDLAARPAWLRRSGAERGFGWLLTVCALIGILACWELISAQLDLLRNPDAELVCDVSPLVSCGDSLNVWQGNLLGVPNSFVGAIAFGALAAIGMVLLSGARLPRWMWWGLSAGSLGGIAFVIWFLSVSIMTFGKLCPFCMVIWSVTIPVAAHSWAWAAAGGHLGLRDNLALDVLKARWWIMAAMYLAVVLTIVIAFGGQLARLFG
;
A
#
# COMPACT_ATOMS: atom_id res chain seq x y z
N MET A 1 -8.49 -28.69 -34.46
CA MET A 1 -9.41 -29.51 -33.65
C MET A 1 -9.28 -30.93 -34.15
N SER A 2 -8.74 -31.83 -33.34
CA SER A 2 -8.74 -33.26 -33.68
C SER A 2 -10.19 -33.73 -33.81
N ARG A 3 -10.44 -34.56 -34.82
CA ARG A 3 -11.76 -35.18 -35.04
C ARG A 3 -12.09 -36.03 -33.81
N MET A 4 -13.26 -35.81 -33.20
CA MET A 4 -13.77 -36.66 -32.13
C MET A 4 -14.12 -38.03 -32.75
N PRO A 5 -13.57 -39.16 -32.24
CA PRO A 5 -13.97 -40.49 -32.67
C PRO A 5 -15.44 -40.73 -32.36
N THR A 6 -16.07 -41.54 -33.20
CA THR A 6 -17.44 -42.02 -33.00
C THR A 6 -17.47 -43.19 -32.02
N ASP A 7 -18.61 -43.45 -31.37
CA ASP A 7 -18.71 -44.48 -30.32
C ASP A 7 -18.25 -45.88 -30.79
N ALA A 8 -18.53 -46.23 -32.06
CA ALA A 8 -18.07 -47.48 -32.65
C ALA A 8 -16.54 -47.56 -32.80
N GLU A 9 -15.89 -46.42 -33.07
CA GLU A 9 -14.42 -46.34 -33.15
C GLU A 9 -13.80 -46.43 -31.75
N ILE A 10 -14.48 -45.97 -30.70
CA ILE A 10 -14.00 -46.05 -29.31
C ILE A 10 -14.08 -47.50 -28.79
N ASP A 11 -15.15 -48.23 -29.12
CA ASP A 11 -15.32 -49.62 -28.71
C ASP A 11 -14.33 -50.58 -29.39
N GLU A 12 -13.77 -50.20 -30.54
CA GLU A 12 -12.71 -50.95 -31.24
C GLU A 12 -11.30 -50.64 -30.75
N MET A 13 -11.11 -49.60 -29.92
CA MET A 13 -9.79 -49.24 -29.40
C MET A 13 -9.31 -50.26 -28.37
N SER A 14 -8.04 -50.63 -28.47
CA SER A 14 -7.37 -51.41 -27.43
C SER A 14 -7.27 -50.61 -26.12
N GLU A 15 -7.17 -51.29 -24.97
CA GLU A 15 -7.06 -50.60 -23.66
C GLU A 15 -5.90 -49.59 -23.63
N GLU A 16 -4.77 -49.91 -24.27
CA GLU A 16 -3.62 -48.99 -24.39
C GLU A 16 -3.94 -47.76 -25.25
N GLU A 17 -4.67 -47.91 -26.35
CA GLU A 17 -5.09 -46.78 -27.19
C GLU A 17 -6.14 -45.90 -26.49
N LEU A 18 -7.04 -46.53 -25.74
CA LEU A 18 -8.05 -45.85 -24.94
C LEU A 18 -7.40 -45.03 -23.82
N GLU A 19 -6.38 -45.59 -23.15
CA GLU A 19 -5.58 -44.88 -22.15
C GLU A 19 -4.79 -43.71 -22.76
N VAL A 20 -4.27 -43.83 -23.98
CA VAL A 20 -3.60 -42.73 -24.69
C VAL A 20 -4.59 -41.62 -25.05
N TYR A 21 -5.80 -41.96 -25.50
CA TYR A 21 -6.83 -40.98 -25.85
C TYR A 21 -7.41 -40.27 -24.63
N LEU A 22 -7.73 -41.01 -23.56
CA LEU A 22 -8.17 -40.46 -22.27
C LEU A 22 -7.05 -39.65 -21.59
N GLY A 23 -5.80 -40.09 -21.72
CA GLY A 23 -4.60 -39.41 -21.22
C GLY A 23 -4.17 -38.18 -22.04
N ALA A 24 -4.78 -37.94 -23.20
CA ALA A 24 -4.56 -36.77 -24.05
C ALA A 24 -5.65 -35.68 -23.89
N GLY A 25 -6.46 -35.76 -22.82
CA GLY A 25 -7.53 -34.82 -22.56
C GLY A 25 -7.05 -33.39 -22.24
N PRO A 26 -7.88 -32.35 -22.50
CA PRO A 26 -7.55 -30.95 -22.26
C PRO A 26 -7.06 -30.67 -20.83
N THR A 27 -7.60 -31.38 -19.83
CA THR A 27 -7.26 -31.23 -18.41
C THR A 27 -5.84 -31.69 -18.11
N GLN A 28 -5.37 -32.78 -18.74
CA GLN A 28 -4.02 -33.30 -18.56
C GLN A 28 -2.99 -32.49 -19.33
N GLU A 29 -3.35 -31.96 -20.49
CA GLU A 29 -2.55 -30.95 -21.20
C GLU A 29 -2.44 -29.65 -20.38
N LEU A 30 -3.52 -29.23 -19.70
CA LEU A 30 -3.51 -28.09 -18.78
C LEU A 30 -2.63 -28.37 -17.55
N ASP A 31 -2.72 -29.58 -16.96
CA ASP A 31 -1.88 -29.98 -15.81
C ASP A 31 -0.41 -30.10 -16.22
N ARG A 32 -0.10 -30.67 -17.40
CA ARG A 32 1.25 -30.71 -17.96
C ARG A 32 1.81 -29.31 -18.22
N ARG A 33 1.00 -28.40 -18.79
CA ARG A 33 1.40 -26.99 -18.98
C ARG A 33 1.66 -26.30 -17.65
N THR A 34 0.76 -26.48 -16.68
CA THR A 34 0.89 -25.89 -15.34
C THR A 34 2.14 -26.43 -14.62
N ARG A 35 2.43 -27.74 -14.75
CA ARG A 35 3.58 -28.41 -14.13
C ARG A 35 4.90 -28.07 -14.84
N ARG A 36 4.89 -27.89 -16.17
CA ARG A 36 6.03 -27.40 -16.96
C ARG A 36 6.36 -25.94 -16.62
N ASP A 37 5.35 -25.07 -16.61
CA ASP A 37 5.48 -23.67 -16.23
C ASP A 37 6.01 -23.55 -14.79
N ALA A 38 5.54 -24.39 -13.84
CA ALA A 38 6.04 -24.41 -12.47
C ALA A 38 7.51 -24.88 -12.34
N GLY A 39 7.97 -25.79 -13.20
CA GLY A 39 9.30 -26.39 -13.15
C GLY A 39 10.40 -25.58 -13.85
N GLU A 40 10.10 -24.95 -14.99
CA GLU A 40 11.06 -24.13 -15.75
C GLU A 40 11.26 -22.72 -15.14
N ASP A 41 10.29 -22.21 -14.37
CA ASP A 41 10.25 -20.81 -13.91
C ASP A 41 11.15 -20.44 -12.73
N LEU A 42 11.68 -21.39 -11.95
CA LEU A 42 12.43 -21.03 -10.73
C LEU A 42 13.88 -20.59 -11.00
N ALA A 43 14.52 -21.12 -12.05
CA ALA A 43 15.92 -20.81 -12.37
C ALA A 43 16.07 -19.81 -13.53
N ALA A 44 15.10 -19.71 -14.45
CA ALA A 44 15.19 -18.89 -15.66
C ALA A 44 14.51 -17.51 -15.57
N ARG A 45 13.74 -17.22 -14.51
CA ARG A 45 13.01 -15.95 -14.39
C ARG A 45 13.97 -14.75 -14.22
N PRO A 46 13.79 -13.67 -14.99
CA PRO A 46 14.59 -12.46 -14.82
C PRO A 46 14.43 -11.89 -13.40
N ALA A 47 15.48 -11.24 -12.89
CA ALA A 47 15.59 -10.81 -11.50
C ALA A 47 14.37 -10.00 -10.97
N TRP A 48 13.69 -9.26 -11.84
CA TRP A 48 12.51 -8.43 -11.52
C TRP A 48 11.21 -9.23 -11.32
N LEU A 49 11.19 -10.52 -11.69
CA LEU A 49 10.08 -11.47 -11.47
C LEU A 49 10.30 -12.39 -10.27
N ARG A 50 11.44 -12.29 -9.56
CA ARG A 50 11.66 -13.05 -8.33
C ARG A 50 10.57 -12.71 -7.31
N ARG A 51 9.88 -13.73 -6.80
CA ARG A 51 8.75 -13.58 -5.89
C ARG A 51 9.16 -13.87 -4.46
N SER A 52 8.75 -13.01 -3.52
CA SER A 52 8.84 -13.30 -2.09
C SER A 52 7.50 -13.02 -1.41
N GLY A 53 7.22 -13.77 -0.35
CA GLY A 53 6.10 -13.48 0.55
C GLY A 53 6.53 -12.57 1.69
N ALA A 54 5.57 -12.23 2.55
CA ALA A 54 5.78 -11.60 3.84
C ALA A 54 4.91 -12.29 4.89
N GLU A 55 5.18 -12.01 6.18
CA GLU A 55 4.34 -12.53 7.25
C GLU A 55 2.91 -12.01 7.14
N ARG A 56 1.93 -12.81 7.59
CA ARG A 56 0.51 -12.40 7.58
C ARG A 56 0.27 -11.10 8.37
N GLY A 57 1.07 -10.85 9.41
CA GLY A 57 1.03 -9.61 10.17
C GLY A 57 1.28 -8.36 9.30
N PHE A 58 2.17 -8.44 8.31
CA PHE A 58 2.39 -7.33 7.39
C PHE A 58 1.21 -7.12 6.42
N GLY A 59 0.61 -8.22 5.92
CA GLY A 59 -0.61 -8.14 5.11
C GLY A 59 -1.77 -7.46 5.86
N TRP A 60 -1.95 -7.79 7.14
CA TRP A 60 -2.94 -7.12 7.99
C TRP A 60 -2.60 -5.66 8.23
N LEU A 61 -1.33 -5.34 8.52
CA LEU A 61 -0.88 -3.96 8.72
C LEU A 61 -1.19 -3.11 7.49
N LEU A 62 -0.83 -3.56 6.29
CA LEU A 62 -1.13 -2.84 5.05
C LEU A 62 -2.63 -2.63 4.87
N THR A 63 -3.42 -3.69 5.07
CA THR A 63 -4.87 -3.64 4.86
C THR A 63 -5.54 -2.67 5.84
N VAL A 64 -5.24 -2.77 7.13
CA VAL A 64 -5.84 -1.92 8.16
C VAL A 64 -5.41 -0.46 7.99
N CYS A 65 -4.12 -0.21 7.78
CA CYS A 65 -3.61 1.14 7.54
C CYS A 65 -4.23 1.76 6.28
N ALA A 66 -4.38 0.97 5.22
CA ALA A 66 -5.01 1.41 3.99
C ALA A 66 -6.49 1.76 4.16
N LEU A 67 -7.26 0.92 4.87
CA LEU A 67 -8.68 1.20 5.13
C LEU A 67 -8.85 2.48 5.97
N ILE A 68 -8.04 2.66 7.01
CA ILE A 68 -8.03 3.91 7.80
C ILE A 68 -7.66 5.11 6.93
N GLY A 69 -6.66 4.97 6.06
CA GLY A 69 -6.25 6.01 5.11
C GLY A 69 -7.36 6.39 4.12
N ILE A 70 -8.08 5.39 3.57
CA ILE A 70 -9.23 5.61 2.69
C ILE A 70 -10.33 6.38 3.41
N LEU A 71 -10.64 6.02 4.67
CA LEU A 71 -11.64 6.74 5.47
C LEU A 71 -11.22 8.19 5.70
N ALA A 72 -9.95 8.45 6.07
CA ALA A 72 -9.46 9.82 6.22
C ALA A 72 -9.50 10.61 4.90
N CYS A 73 -9.18 9.98 3.77
CA CYS A 73 -9.34 10.59 2.45
C CYS A 73 -10.80 10.89 2.11
N TRP A 74 -11.72 9.99 2.46
CA TRP A 74 -13.16 10.18 2.26
C TRP A 74 -13.68 11.40 3.03
N GLU A 75 -13.28 11.55 4.29
CA GLU A 75 -13.65 12.71 5.11
C GLU A 75 -13.08 14.01 4.53
N LEU A 76 -11.83 14.02 4.06
CA LEU A 76 -11.23 15.18 3.41
C LEU A 76 -11.95 15.55 2.11
N ILE A 77 -12.34 14.56 1.29
CA ILE A 77 -13.12 14.78 0.06
C ILE A 77 -14.50 15.34 0.42
N SER A 78 -15.16 14.79 1.45
CA SER A 78 -16.48 15.23 1.89
C SER A 78 -16.44 16.69 2.37
N ALA A 79 -15.46 17.02 3.23
CA ALA A 79 -15.23 18.39 3.69
C ALA A 79 -14.95 19.37 2.54
N GLN A 80 -14.17 18.96 1.53
CA GLN A 80 -13.93 19.77 0.34
C GLN A 80 -15.23 20.03 -0.44
N LEU A 81 -16.08 19.00 -0.60
CA LEU A 81 -17.35 19.13 -1.31
C LEU A 81 -18.31 20.07 -0.59
N ASP A 82 -18.32 20.06 0.74
CA ASP A 82 -19.17 20.95 1.53
C ASP A 82 -18.72 22.41 1.41
N LEU A 83 -17.41 22.67 1.48
CA LEU A 83 -16.85 24.01 1.20
C LEU A 83 -17.14 24.51 -0.22
N LEU A 84 -17.11 23.61 -1.22
CA LEU A 84 -17.44 23.96 -2.60
C LEU A 84 -18.92 24.32 -2.77
N ARG A 85 -19.82 23.74 -1.97
CA ARG A 85 -21.25 24.06 -1.99
C ARG A 85 -21.55 25.35 -1.24
N ASN A 86 -20.96 25.49 -0.05
CA ASN A 86 -21.13 26.63 0.84
C ASN A 86 -19.76 27.00 1.43
N PRO A 87 -19.15 28.13 1.00
CA PRO A 87 -17.85 28.57 1.52
C PRO A 87 -17.80 28.79 3.03
N ASP A 88 -18.95 29.09 3.64
CA ASP A 88 -19.12 29.30 5.09
C ASP A 88 -19.56 28.02 5.83
N ALA A 89 -19.39 26.84 5.23
CA ALA A 89 -19.74 25.57 5.86
C ALA A 89 -18.88 25.29 7.10
N GLU A 90 -19.53 24.97 8.22
CA GLU A 90 -18.85 24.47 9.42
C GLU A 90 -18.40 23.03 9.20
N LEU A 91 -17.09 22.78 9.23
CA LEU A 91 -16.53 21.44 9.04
C LEU A 91 -16.46 20.68 10.37
N VAL A 92 -16.75 19.38 10.32
CA VAL A 92 -16.68 18.47 11.49
C VAL A 92 -15.33 18.47 12.19
N CYS A 93 -14.26 18.75 11.43
CA CYS A 93 -12.89 18.79 11.95
C CYS A 93 -12.38 20.18 12.33
N ASP A 94 -13.20 21.23 12.20
CA ASP A 94 -12.89 22.58 12.67
C ASP A 94 -13.29 22.73 14.15
N VAL A 95 -12.61 21.97 15.01
CA VAL A 95 -12.94 21.87 16.45
C VAL A 95 -12.27 22.95 17.30
N SER A 96 -11.21 23.61 16.82
CA SER A 96 -10.56 24.71 17.55
C SER A 96 -9.74 25.61 16.62
N PRO A 97 -9.33 26.82 17.07
CA PRO A 97 -8.44 27.68 16.29
C PRO A 97 -7.10 27.02 15.90
N LEU A 98 -6.68 25.97 16.61
CA LEU A 98 -5.47 25.20 16.34
C LEU A 98 -5.72 23.97 15.45
N VAL A 99 -6.96 23.51 15.37
CA VAL A 99 -7.34 22.25 14.71
C VAL A 99 -8.44 22.52 13.69
N SER A 100 -8.06 22.54 12.42
CA SER A 100 -8.94 22.87 11.31
C SER A 100 -8.53 22.14 10.03
N CYS A 101 -9.52 21.69 9.25
CA CYS A 101 -9.29 21.14 7.92
C CYS A 101 -9.40 22.20 6.82
N GLY A 102 -10.25 23.22 7.00
CA GLY A 102 -10.60 24.17 5.93
C GLY A 102 -9.39 24.85 5.31
N ASP A 103 -8.42 25.25 6.13
CA ASP A 103 -7.18 25.89 5.66
C ASP A 103 -6.31 24.95 4.83
N SER A 104 -6.31 23.64 5.13
CA SER A 104 -5.56 22.66 4.35
C SER A 104 -6.22 22.33 3.00
N LEU A 105 -7.54 22.51 2.92
CA LEU A 105 -8.37 22.20 1.75
C LEU A 105 -8.44 23.37 0.75
N ASN A 106 -8.48 24.60 1.24
CA ASN A 106 -8.66 25.80 0.41
C ASN A 106 -7.37 26.39 -0.20
N VAL A 107 -6.27 25.65 -0.16
CA VAL A 107 -5.00 26.10 -0.75
C VAL A 107 -4.58 25.32 -1.99
N TRP A 108 -3.76 25.97 -2.83
CA TRP A 108 -3.25 25.35 -4.05
C TRP A 108 -2.38 24.11 -3.75
N GLN A 109 -1.69 24.08 -2.62
CA GLN A 109 -0.91 22.92 -2.17
C GLN A 109 -1.80 21.69 -1.96
N GLY A 110 -3.10 21.87 -1.69
CA GLY A 110 -4.10 20.82 -1.57
C GLY A 110 -4.48 20.15 -2.90
N ASN A 111 -4.05 20.71 -4.05
CA ASN A 111 -4.43 20.27 -5.39
C ASN A 111 -3.20 20.14 -6.33
N LEU A 112 -2.15 19.43 -5.89
CA LEU A 112 -0.83 19.49 -6.50
C LEU A 112 -0.79 18.97 -7.95
N LEU A 113 -1.68 18.03 -8.29
CA LEU A 113 -1.78 17.41 -9.62
C LEU A 113 -3.01 17.91 -10.41
N GLY A 114 -3.57 19.07 -10.03
CA GLY A 114 -4.82 19.58 -10.61
C GLY A 114 -6.08 18.85 -10.13
N VAL A 115 -5.92 17.92 -9.18
CA VAL A 115 -7.00 17.24 -8.45
C VAL A 115 -6.71 17.30 -6.95
N PRO A 116 -7.73 17.22 -6.08
CA PRO A 116 -7.48 17.25 -4.65
C PRO A 116 -6.60 16.07 -4.23
N ASN A 117 -5.58 16.35 -3.41
CA ASN A 117 -4.62 15.33 -2.99
C ASN A 117 -5.28 14.17 -2.23
N SER A 118 -6.45 14.41 -1.61
CA SER A 118 -7.27 13.38 -0.97
C SER A 118 -7.76 12.31 -1.96
N PHE A 119 -8.01 12.65 -3.23
CA PHE A 119 -8.31 11.66 -4.28
C PHE A 119 -7.08 10.81 -4.63
N VAL A 120 -5.91 11.45 -4.77
CA VAL A 120 -4.64 10.74 -5.06
C VAL A 120 -4.32 9.80 -3.90
N GLY A 121 -4.50 10.27 -2.66
CA GLY A 121 -4.36 9.47 -1.45
C GLY A 121 -5.30 8.26 -1.43
N ALA A 122 -6.59 8.45 -1.75
CA ALA A 122 -7.56 7.37 -1.79
C ALA A 122 -7.18 6.27 -2.80
N ILE A 123 -6.66 6.64 -3.98
CA ILE A 123 -6.16 5.70 -4.98
C ILE A 123 -4.94 4.93 -4.45
N ALA A 124 -3.97 5.65 -3.85
CA ALA A 124 -2.77 5.04 -3.29
C ALA A 124 -3.09 4.06 -2.15
N PHE A 125 -3.97 4.44 -1.22
CA PHE A 125 -4.43 3.54 -0.15
C PHE A 125 -5.28 2.39 -0.69
N GLY A 126 -6.09 2.61 -1.73
CA GLY A 126 -6.79 1.53 -2.44
C GLY A 126 -5.83 0.47 -2.99
N ALA A 127 -4.73 0.90 -3.61
CA ALA A 127 -3.69 -0.01 -4.08
C ALA A 127 -3.00 -0.75 -2.91
N LEU A 128 -2.72 -0.07 -1.79
CA LEU A 128 -2.16 -0.70 -0.59
C LEU A 128 -3.11 -1.75 0.02
N ALA A 129 -4.41 -1.48 0.06
CA ALA A 129 -5.41 -2.44 0.53
C ALA A 129 -5.42 -3.69 -0.37
N ALA A 130 -5.40 -3.50 -1.69
CA ALA A 130 -5.34 -4.62 -2.63
C ALA A 130 -4.07 -5.47 -2.45
N ILE A 131 -2.90 -4.82 -2.32
CA ILE A 131 -1.63 -5.51 -2.05
C ILE A 131 -1.68 -6.27 -0.71
N GLY A 132 -2.22 -5.65 0.34
CA GLY A 132 -2.41 -6.28 1.65
C GLY A 132 -3.26 -7.54 1.56
N MET A 133 -4.39 -7.49 0.86
CA MET A 133 -5.28 -8.64 0.66
C MET A 133 -4.61 -9.76 -0.14
N VAL A 134 -3.82 -9.43 -1.16
CA VAL A 134 -3.03 -10.41 -1.93
C VAL A 134 -2.00 -11.11 -1.03
N LEU A 135 -1.34 -10.38 -0.13
CA LEU A 135 -0.43 -10.98 0.84
C LEU A 135 -1.17 -11.87 1.86
N LEU A 136 -2.36 -11.45 2.31
CA LEU A 136 -3.19 -12.23 3.24
C LEU A 136 -3.69 -13.54 2.62
N SER A 137 -3.88 -13.59 1.30
CA SER A 137 -4.20 -14.84 0.59
C SER A 137 -3.02 -15.82 0.54
N GLY A 138 -1.84 -15.43 1.03
CA GLY A 138 -0.61 -16.23 0.97
C GLY A 138 0.15 -16.12 -0.35
N ALA A 139 -0.27 -15.23 -1.26
CA ALA A 139 0.44 -15.02 -2.50
C ALA A 139 1.82 -14.36 -2.27
N ARG A 140 2.75 -14.63 -3.20
CA ARG A 140 4.09 -14.03 -3.19
C ARG A 140 4.16 -12.93 -4.23
N LEU A 141 4.61 -11.75 -3.85
CA LEU A 141 4.71 -10.60 -4.73
C LEU A 141 6.02 -10.65 -5.53
N PRO A 142 5.99 -10.34 -6.85
CA PRO A 142 7.19 -10.15 -7.65
C PRO A 142 7.98 -8.90 -7.22
N ARG A 143 9.27 -8.89 -7.50
CA ARG A 143 10.21 -7.82 -7.11
C ARG A 143 9.78 -6.41 -7.53
N TRP A 144 9.18 -6.24 -8.71
CA TRP A 144 8.72 -4.92 -9.15
C TRP A 144 7.61 -4.35 -8.24
N MET A 145 6.75 -5.20 -7.66
CA MET A 145 5.74 -4.76 -6.69
C MET A 145 6.39 -4.32 -5.38
N TRP A 146 7.46 -4.99 -4.94
CA TRP A 146 8.25 -4.55 -3.78
C TRP A 146 8.94 -3.21 -4.02
N TRP A 147 9.44 -2.97 -5.23
CA TRP A 147 9.99 -1.67 -5.63
C TRP A 147 8.92 -0.60 -5.65
N GLY A 148 7.77 -0.87 -6.27
CA GLY A 148 6.64 0.05 -6.31
C GLY A 148 6.13 0.40 -4.91
N LEU A 149 6.00 -0.60 -4.03
CA LEU A 149 5.61 -0.41 -2.63
C LEU A 149 6.63 0.45 -1.87
N SER A 150 7.93 0.16 -2.02
CA SER A 150 9.00 0.91 -1.33
C SER A 150 9.11 2.36 -1.82
N ALA A 151 9.05 2.55 -3.15
CA ALA A 151 9.13 3.87 -3.77
C ALA A 151 7.87 4.69 -3.47
N GLY A 152 6.70 4.07 -3.56
CA GLY A 152 5.42 4.69 -3.23
C GLY A 152 5.36 5.11 -1.76
N SER A 153 5.76 4.23 -0.84
CA SER A 153 5.78 4.57 0.59
C SER A 153 6.83 5.64 0.93
N LEU A 154 7.96 5.67 0.23
CA LEU A 154 8.94 6.77 0.33
C LEU A 154 8.37 8.10 -0.14
N GLY A 155 7.67 8.10 -1.29
CA GLY A 155 6.91 9.27 -1.75
C GLY A 155 5.88 9.72 -0.71
N GLY A 156 5.16 8.77 -0.11
CA GLY A 156 4.22 9.04 0.99
C GLY A 156 4.89 9.74 2.18
N ILE A 157 6.04 9.26 2.64
CA ILE A 157 6.79 9.90 3.74
C ILE A 157 7.28 11.30 3.35
N ALA A 158 7.75 11.50 2.12
CA ALA A 158 8.12 12.81 1.63
C ALA A 158 6.92 13.77 1.65
N PHE A 159 5.74 13.29 1.25
CA PHE A 159 4.48 14.05 1.35
C PHE A 159 4.10 14.36 2.79
N VAL A 160 4.25 13.42 3.74
CA VAL A 160 4.03 13.67 5.17
C VAL A 160 4.92 14.80 5.67
N ILE A 161 6.23 14.76 5.37
CA ILE A 161 7.19 15.80 5.79
C ILE A 161 6.83 17.16 5.19
N TRP A 162 6.46 17.18 3.90
CA TRP A 162 6.07 18.39 3.21
C TRP A 162 4.78 18.99 3.80
N PHE A 163 3.71 18.21 3.93
CA PHE A 163 2.44 18.70 4.46
C PHE A 163 2.52 19.08 5.93
N LEU A 164 3.35 18.40 6.73
CA LEU A 164 3.66 18.82 8.10
C LEU A 164 4.30 20.21 8.10
N SER A 165 5.27 20.44 7.21
CA SER A 165 5.93 21.75 7.06
C SER A 165 4.95 22.85 6.63
N VAL A 166 4.10 22.58 5.64
CA VAL A 166 3.05 23.52 5.18
C VAL A 166 2.05 23.81 6.30
N SER A 167 1.62 22.79 7.06
CA SER A 167 0.68 22.96 8.17
C SER A 167 1.21 23.92 9.23
N ILE A 168 2.50 23.79 9.56
CA ILE A 168 3.17 24.63 10.56
C ILE A 168 3.47 26.03 10.01
N MET A 169 4.13 26.11 8.86
CA MET A 169 4.71 27.36 8.36
C MET A 169 3.71 28.23 7.59
N THR A 170 2.63 27.64 7.07
CA THR A 170 1.64 28.35 6.24
C THR A 170 0.32 28.53 6.98
N PHE A 171 -0.23 27.47 7.57
CA PHE A 171 -1.56 27.55 8.19
C PHE A 171 -1.49 27.93 9.67
N GLY A 172 -0.43 27.49 10.37
CA GLY A 172 -0.38 27.58 11.83
C GLY A 172 -1.52 26.77 12.50
N LYS A 173 -1.97 25.70 11.86
CA LYS A 173 -3.04 24.80 12.32
C LYS A 173 -2.78 23.37 11.89
N LEU A 174 -3.48 22.44 12.53
CA LEU A 174 -3.35 21.01 12.31
C LEU A 174 -4.67 20.39 11.88
N CYS A 175 -4.66 19.70 10.74
CA CYS A 175 -5.82 18.94 10.28
C CYS A 175 -5.80 17.52 10.89
N PRO A 176 -6.87 17.08 11.58
CA PRO A 176 -6.90 15.76 12.22
C PRO A 176 -6.89 14.63 11.19
N PHE A 177 -7.55 14.78 10.05
CA PHE A 177 -7.52 13.75 9.00
C PHE A 177 -6.15 13.64 8.32
N CYS A 178 -5.43 14.76 8.14
CA CYS A 178 -4.03 14.72 7.70
C CYS A 178 -3.15 13.98 8.71
N MET A 179 -3.32 14.23 10.01
CA MET A 179 -2.59 13.48 11.05
C MET A 179 -2.88 11.98 11.00
N VAL A 180 -4.12 11.58 10.72
CA VAL A 180 -4.47 10.16 10.53
C VAL A 180 -3.70 9.59 9.32
N ILE A 181 -3.68 10.30 8.19
CA ILE A 181 -2.91 9.90 7.00
C ILE A 181 -1.42 9.76 7.33
N TRP A 182 -0.83 10.71 8.05
CA TRP A 182 0.57 10.63 8.49
C TRP A 182 0.79 9.40 9.37
N SER A 183 -0.15 9.17 10.29
CA SER A 183 -0.08 8.10 11.27
C SER A 183 -0.13 6.71 10.63
N VAL A 184 -0.88 6.51 9.54
CA VAL A 184 -0.93 5.22 8.83
C VAL A 184 0.17 5.07 7.78
N THR A 185 0.70 6.18 7.25
CA THR A 185 1.77 6.14 6.23
C THR A 185 3.11 5.69 6.83
N ILE A 186 3.42 6.12 8.05
CA ILE A 186 4.64 5.77 8.80
C ILE A 186 4.82 4.24 8.95
N PRO A 187 3.87 3.47 9.53
CA PRO A 187 4.02 2.04 9.70
C PRO A 187 4.07 1.31 8.35
N VAL A 188 3.28 1.75 7.36
CA VAL A 188 3.32 1.22 5.99
C VAL A 188 4.74 1.34 5.43
N ALA A 189 5.36 2.52 5.52
CA ALA A 189 6.70 2.75 4.99
C ALA A 189 7.76 1.90 5.71
N ALA A 190 7.83 1.98 7.04
CA ALA A 190 8.83 1.25 7.83
C ALA A 190 8.78 -0.27 7.58
N HIS A 191 7.58 -0.85 7.54
CA HIS A 191 7.43 -2.28 7.33
C HIS A 191 7.63 -2.68 5.86
N SER A 192 7.22 -1.84 4.91
CA SER A 192 7.45 -2.09 3.48
C SER A 192 8.94 -2.14 3.16
N TRP A 193 9.72 -1.19 3.66
CA TRP A 193 11.17 -1.17 3.46
C TRP A 193 11.85 -2.37 4.14
N ALA A 194 11.41 -2.74 5.34
CA ALA A 194 11.90 -3.90 6.06
C ALA A 194 11.65 -5.21 5.31
N TRP A 195 10.44 -5.43 4.80
CA TRP A 195 10.11 -6.63 4.03
C TRP A 195 10.74 -6.65 2.64
N ALA A 196 10.86 -5.49 1.98
CA ALA A 196 11.59 -5.37 0.73
C ALA A 196 13.09 -5.66 0.91
N ALA A 197 13.69 -5.19 2.00
CA ALA A 197 15.07 -5.48 2.37
C ALA A 197 15.27 -6.98 2.62
N ALA A 198 14.47 -7.58 3.51
CA ALA A 198 14.54 -9.00 3.89
C ALA A 198 14.28 -9.94 2.70
N GLY A 199 13.45 -9.53 1.73
CA GLY A 199 13.23 -10.25 0.48
C GLY A 199 14.35 -10.09 -0.56
N GLY A 200 15.43 -9.37 -0.25
CA GLY A 200 16.55 -9.11 -1.16
C GLY A 200 16.21 -8.12 -2.28
N HIS A 201 15.11 -7.38 -2.18
CA HIS A 201 14.60 -6.51 -3.25
C HIS A 201 15.33 -5.17 -3.34
N LEU A 202 15.97 -4.74 -2.25
CA LEU A 202 16.73 -3.50 -2.20
C LEU A 202 18.22 -3.65 -2.54
N GLY A 203 18.71 -4.88 -2.80
CA GLY A 203 20.12 -5.14 -3.11
C GLY A 203 21.06 -4.97 -1.91
N LEU A 204 20.52 -4.97 -0.69
CA LEU A 204 21.29 -4.94 0.55
C LEU A 204 21.94 -6.31 0.81
N ARG A 205 23.06 -6.31 1.54
CA ARG A 205 23.70 -7.53 2.06
C ARG A 205 22.76 -8.18 3.10
N ASP A 206 22.76 -9.50 3.19
CA ASP A 206 21.85 -10.27 4.06
C ASP A 206 21.86 -9.77 5.52
N ASN A 207 23.04 -9.50 6.09
CA ASN A 207 23.16 -8.98 7.45
C ASN A 207 22.44 -7.63 7.62
N LEU A 208 22.65 -6.70 6.67
CA LEU A 208 22.01 -5.39 6.70
C LEU A 208 20.49 -5.50 6.48
N ALA A 209 20.04 -6.40 5.61
CA ALA A 209 18.62 -6.65 5.38
C ALA A 209 17.92 -7.13 6.66
N LEU A 210 18.56 -8.02 7.43
CA LEU A 210 18.06 -8.47 8.72
C LEU A 210 18.09 -7.37 9.79
N ASP A 211 19.12 -6.53 9.79
CA ASP A 211 19.20 -5.40 10.71
C ASP A 211 18.08 -4.39 10.46
N VAL A 212 17.77 -4.06 9.20
CA VAL A 212 16.61 -3.22 8.84
C VAL A 212 15.31 -3.87 9.28
N LEU A 213 15.16 -5.19 9.10
CA LEU A 213 13.97 -5.92 9.55
C LEU A 213 13.77 -5.84 11.07
N LYS A 214 14.84 -6.01 11.85
CA LYS A 214 14.80 -5.88 13.32
C LYS A 214 14.56 -4.43 13.76
N ALA A 215 15.16 -3.47 13.05
CA ALA A 215 15.06 -2.06 13.35
C ALA A 215 13.72 -1.43 12.92
N ARG A 216 12.85 -2.14 12.18
CA ARG A 216 11.60 -1.57 11.63
C ARG A 216 10.72 -0.85 12.65
N TRP A 217 10.61 -1.39 13.86
CA TRP A 217 9.85 -0.79 14.96
C TRP A 217 10.51 0.48 15.49
N TRP A 218 11.84 0.49 15.56
CA TRP A 218 12.61 1.68 15.94
C TRP A 218 12.57 2.76 14.87
N ILE A 219 12.65 2.40 13.59
CA ILE A 219 12.49 3.32 12.46
C ILE A 219 11.10 3.97 12.52
N MET A 220 10.05 3.17 12.72
CA MET A 220 8.68 3.66 12.91
C MET A 220 8.57 4.59 14.12
N ALA A 221 9.08 4.19 15.29
CA ALA A 221 9.05 4.99 16.51
C ALA A 221 9.82 6.31 16.35
N ALA A 222 10.97 6.29 15.69
CA ALA A 222 11.76 7.49 15.41
C ALA A 222 11.02 8.47 14.50
N MET A 223 10.32 7.97 13.47
CA MET A 223 9.49 8.82 12.60
C MET A 223 8.30 9.42 13.36
N TYR A 224 7.60 8.65 14.19
CA TYR A 224 6.54 9.20 15.06
C TYR A 224 7.09 10.25 16.03
N LEU A 225 8.21 9.95 16.68
CA LEU A 225 8.87 10.88 17.58
C LEU A 225 9.24 12.18 16.86
N ALA A 226 9.80 12.10 15.66
CA ALA A 226 10.11 13.27 14.85
C ALA A 226 8.86 14.12 14.59
N VAL A 227 7.75 13.52 14.13
CA VAL A 227 6.50 14.24 13.88
C VAL A 227 5.97 14.89 15.16
N VAL A 228 5.92 14.16 16.27
CA VAL A 228 5.43 14.68 17.56
C VAL A 228 6.32 15.81 18.07
N LEU A 229 7.64 15.66 18.04
CA LEU A 229 8.58 16.70 18.46
C LEU A 229 8.42 17.94 17.59
N THR A 230 8.30 17.80 16.27
CA THR A 230 8.08 18.92 15.36
C THR A 230 6.79 19.66 15.68
N ILE A 231 5.68 18.94 15.93
CA ILE A 231 4.40 19.55 16.33
C ILE A 231 4.53 20.27 17.68
N VAL A 232 5.12 19.62 18.69
CA VAL A 232 5.26 20.20 20.04
C VAL A 232 6.16 21.43 20.03
N ILE A 233 7.26 21.42 19.28
CA ILE A 233 8.16 22.56 19.17
C ILE A 233 7.47 23.72 18.44
N ALA A 234 6.79 23.44 17.32
CA ALA A 234 6.11 24.45 16.53
C ALA A 234 4.93 25.10 17.27
N PHE A 235 4.13 24.30 17.96
CA PHE A 235 2.90 24.74 18.62
C PHE A 235 3.03 24.91 20.14
N GLY A 236 4.20 24.69 20.71
CA GLY A 236 4.42 24.67 22.17
C GLY A 236 3.96 25.96 22.86
N GLY A 237 4.20 27.12 22.24
CA GLY A 237 3.74 28.40 22.78
C GLY A 237 2.23 28.64 22.70
N GLN A 238 1.51 27.97 21.79
CA GLN A 238 0.04 27.99 21.72
C GLN A 238 -0.57 26.95 22.65
N LEU A 239 0.04 25.77 22.75
CA LEU A 239 -0.33 24.72 23.70
C LEU A 239 -0.19 25.21 25.16
N ALA A 240 0.91 25.90 25.48
CA ALA A 240 1.12 26.47 26.82
C ALA A 240 0.07 27.54 27.19
N ARG A 241 -0.52 28.23 26.21
CA ARG A 241 -1.59 29.23 26.43
C ARG A 241 -3.00 28.62 26.49
N LEU A 242 -3.16 27.39 26.00
CA LEU A 242 -4.43 26.65 26.04
C LEU A 242 -4.56 25.81 27.32
N PHE A 243 -3.44 25.35 27.88
CA PHE A 243 -3.39 24.46 29.05
C PHE A 243 -2.76 25.07 30.29
N GLY A 244 -2.35 26.34 30.24
CA GLY A 244 -1.82 27.12 31.38
C GLY A 244 -2.56 28.43 31.52
#